data_AF-A0A8S9XNL4-F1
#
_entry.id   AF-A0A8S9XNL4-F1
#
_cell.length_a   1.000
_cell.length_b   1.000
_cell.length_c   1.000
_cell.angle_alpha   90.00
_cell.angle_beta   90.00
_cell.angle_gamma   90.00
#
_symmetry.space_group_name_H-M   'P 1'
#
loop_
_entity.id
_entity.type
_entity.pdbx_description
1 polymer ?
#
loop_
_entity_poly.entity_id
_entity_poly.type
_entity_poly.pdbx_seq_one_letter_code
_entity_poly.pdbx_strand_id
1 'polypeptide(L)'
;MRPRDFEIPVGWGHIAGVQWGEETGLPVVCVHGIQDNAGTFERLIPLLPKRFFWIAMDLPGHGKSSPFESGHPVEYTHLVYSVITMFI
;
A
#
# COMPACT_ATOMS: atom_id res chain seq x y z
N MET A 1 13.09 0.01 -11.99
CA MET A 1 11.86 -0.81 -12.20
C MET A 1 10.75 0.18 -12.52
N ARG A 2 9.84 -0.12 -13.46
CA ARG A 2 8.76 0.83 -13.81
C ARG A 2 7.64 0.74 -12.75
N PRO A 3 7.22 1.86 -12.12
CA PRO A 3 6.07 1.86 -11.23
C PRO A 3 4.79 1.55 -11.99
N ARG A 4 3.86 0.86 -11.34
CA ARG A 4 2.48 0.66 -11.81
C ARG A 4 1.53 0.94 -10.66
N ASP A 5 0.53 1.78 -10.89
CA ASP A 5 -0.53 2.01 -9.91
C ASP A 5 -1.45 0.79 -9.84
N PHE A 6 -2.04 0.54 -8.68
CA PHE A 6 -3.08 -0.47 -8.49
C PHE A 6 -4.17 0.03 -7.53
N GLU A 7 -5.35 -0.57 -7.61
CA GLU A 7 -6.45 -0.38 -6.68
C GLU A 7 -7.06 -1.76 -6.34
N ILE A 8 -7.36 -1.98 -5.07
CA ILE A 8 -8.01 -3.19 -4.55
C ILE A 8 -9.32 -2.76 -3.89
N PRO A 9 -10.48 -3.29 -4.32
CA PRO A 9 -11.75 -3.01 -3.67
C PRO A 9 -11.81 -3.64 -2.28
N VAL A 10 -12.31 -2.90 -1.29
CA VAL A 10 -12.47 -3.33 0.10
C VAL A 10 -13.81 -2.86 0.66
N GLY A 11 -14.21 -3.35 1.84
CA GLY A 11 -15.53 -3.07 2.42
C GLY A 11 -15.83 -1.58 2.64
N TRP A 12 -14.80 -0.74 2.84
CA TRP A 12 -14.93 0.71 3.06
C TRP A 12 -14.56 1.56 1.83
N GLY A 13 -14.40 0.95 0.66
CA GLY A 13 -14.04 1.65 -0.59
C GLY A 13 -12.95 0.90 -1.35
N HIS A 14 -11.76 1.49 -1.44
CA HIS A 14 -10.61 0.86 -2.08
C HIS A 14 -9.31 1.20 -1.36
N ILE A 15 -8.35 0.28 -1.47
CA ILE A 15 -6.93 0.50 -1.15
C ILE A 15 -6.22 0.78 -2.47
N ALA A 16 -5.53 1.92 -2.55
CA ALA A 16 -4.67 2.27 -3.68
C ALA A 16 -3.20 2.03 -3.33
N GLY A 17 -2.35 1.96 -4.35
CA GLY A 17 -0.91 1.90 -4.15
C GLY A 17 -0.12 1.88 -5.45
N VAL A 18 1.18 1.65 -5.30
CA VAL A 18 2.13 1.54 -6.40
C VAL A 18 2.94 0.26 -6.23
N GLN A 19 3.19 -0.43 -7.34
CA GLN A 19 3.96 -1.66 -7.36
C GLN A 19 5.13 -1.62 -8.36
N TRP A 20 6.18 -2.38 -8.07
CA TRP A 20 7.38 -2.51 -8.90
C TRP A 20 7.89 -3.96 -8.93
N GLY A 21 8.55 -4.33 -10.03
CA GLY A 21 9.08 -5.68 -10.21
C GLY A 21 8.08 -6.62 -10.89
N GLU A 22 8.40 -7.90 -10.90
CA GLU A 22 7.58 -8.97 -11.48
C GLU A 22 6.76 -9.64 -10.36
N GLU A 23 5.49 -9.96 -10.61
CA GLU A 23 4.59 -10.60 -9.64
C GLU A 23 5.08 -12.00 -9.20
N THR A 24 5.97 -12.62 -9.97
CA THR A 24 6.64 -13.88 -9.63
C THR A 24 7.80 -13.73 -8.64
N GLY A 25 8.22 -12.50 -8.34
CA GLY A 25 9.22 -12.20 -7.32
C GLY A 25 8.70 -12.38 -5.89
N LEU A 26 9.60 -12.40 -4.91
CA LEU A 26 9.18 -12.49 -3.50
C LEU A 26 8.46 -11.18 -3.11
N PRO A 27 7.21 -11.24 -2.62
CA PRO A 27 6.44 -10.04 -2.29
C PRO A 27 7.01 -9.34 -1.06
N VAL A 28 7.09 -8.01 -1.13
CA VAL A 28 7.46 -7.14 -0.01
C VAL A 28 6.46 -6.00 0.05
N VAL A 29 5.70 -5.94 1.15
CA VAL A 29 4.78 -4.82 1.42
C VAL A 29 5.51 -3.69 2.12
N CYS A 30 5.39 -2.50 1.56
CA CYS A 30 5.94 -1.27 2.08
C CYS A 30 4.81 -0.43 2.70
N VAL A 31 4.96 -0.10 3.99
CA VAL A 31 3.99 0.71 4.75
C VAL A 31 4.62 2.06 5.07
N HIS A 32 3.97 3.14 4.67
CA HIS A 32 4.47 4.51 4.87
C HIS A 32 4.24 5.01 6.31
N GLY A 33 4.84 6.16 6.63
CA GLY A 33 4.66 6.81 7.93
C GLY A 33 3.35 7.60 8.03
N ILE A 34 3.03 8.09 9.24
CA ILE A 34 1.85 8.93 9.49
C ILE A 34 1.87 10.17 8.57
N GLN A 35 0.74 10.51 7.94
CA GLN A 35 0.57 11.64 7.02
C GLN A 35 1.38 11.55 5.70
N ASP A 36 1.85 10.37 5.32
CA ASP A 36 2.52 10.13 4.03
C ASP A 36 1.67 9.25 3.08
N ASN A 37 2.24 8.75 2.00
CA ASN A 37 1.61 7.85 1.03
C ASN A 37 2.66 6.96 0.32
N ALA A 38 2.25 6.12 -0.64
CA ALA A 38 3.11 5.22 -1.40
C ALA A 38 4.28 5.92 -2.11
N GLY A 39 4.17 7.23 -2.37
CA GLY A 39 5.22 8.08 -2.93
C GLY A 39 6.50 8.12 -2.09
N THR A 40 6.45 7.83 -0.77
CA THR A 40 7.65 7.70 0.09
C THR A 40 8.71 6.79 -0.54
N PHE A 41 8.27 5.73 -1.22
CA PHE A 41 9.14 4.67 -1.70
C PHE A 41 9.63 4.86 -3.13
N GLU A 42 9.14 5.87 -3.86
CA GLU A 42 9.37 6.05 -5.29
C GLU A 42 10.87 6.16 -5.63
N ARG A 43 11.64 6.86 -4.79
CA ARG A 43 13.09 7.02 -4.98
C ARG A 43 13.90 5.86 -4.41
N LEU A 44 13.38 5.18 -3.39
CA LEU A 44 14.08 4.10 -2.70
C LEU A 44 14.05 2.80 -3.50
N ILE A 45 12.86 2.37 -3.94
CA ILE A 45 12.66 1.06 -4.57
C ILE A 45 13.54 0.84 -5.81
N PRO A 46 13.77 1.82 -6.71
CA PRO A 46 14.68 1.65 -7.84
C PRO A 46 16.13 1.28 -7.47
N LEU A 47 16.55 1.56 -6.23
CA LEU A 47 17.88 1.26 -5.68
C LEU A 47 17.95 -0.11 -4.97
N LEU A 48 16.81 -0.76 -4.73
CA LEU A 48 16.73 -2.04 -4.02
C LEU A 48 16.84 -3.25 -4.98
N PRO A 49 17.11 -4.46 -4.47
CA PRO A 49 17.25 -5.64 -5.32
C PRO A 49 16.02 -5.91 -6.18
N LYS A 50 16.25 -6.23 -7.46
CA LYS A 50 15.19 -6.44 -8.46
C LYS A 50 14.47 -7.79 -8.38
N ARG A 51 14.89 -8.68 -7.46
CA ARG A 51 14.31 -10.02 -7.28
C ARG A 51 12.98 -10.02 -6.52
N PHE A 52 12.62 -8.88 -5.93
CA PHE A 52 11.42 -8.72 -5.14
C PHE A 52 10.29 -8.10 -5.96
N PHE A 53 9.07 -8.45 -5.58
CA PHE A 53 7.86 -7.76 -6.00
C PHE A 53 7.50 -6.75 -4.91
N TRP A 54 7.74 -5.47 -5.18
CA TRP A 54 7.54 -4.40 -4.21
C TRP A 54 6.12 -3.86 -4.33
N ILE A 55 5.40 -3.80 -3.22
CA ILE A 55 4.02 -3.32 -3.14
C ILE A 55 3.98 -2.21 -2.07
N ALA A 56 3.89 -0.94 -2.48
CA ALA A 56 3.66 0.17 -1.57
C ALA A 56 2.18 0.52 -1.57
N MET A 57 1.52 0.35 -0.42
CA MET A 57 0.11 0.68 -0.25
C MET A 57 -0.06 2.07 0.36
N ASP A 58 -1.15 2.73 0.00
CA ASP A 58 -1.68 3.85 0.77
C ASP A 58 -2.55 3.32 1.90
N LEU A 59 -2.21 3.64 3.15
CA LEU A 59 -3.07 3.29 4.29
C LEU A 59 -4.44 4.01 4.18
N PRO A 60 -5.51 3.47 4.80
CA PRO A 60 -6.82 4.10 4.75
C PRO A 60 -6.79 5.59 5.10
N GLY A 61 -7.40 6.41 4.23
CA GLY A 61 -7.45 7.86 4.35
C GLY A 61 -6.18 8.62 3.95
N HIS A 62 -5.18 7.93 3.39
CA HIS A 62 -3.95 8.53 2.89
C HIS A 62 -3.83 8.35 1.38
N GLY A 63 -3.00 9.19 0.75
CA GLY A 63 -2.73 9.11 -0.69
C GLY A 63 -4.01 9.06 -1.51
N LYS A 64 -4.16 7.98 -2.29
CA LYS A 64 -5.35 7.70 -3.11
C LYS A 64 -6.30 6.69 -2.46
N SER A 65 -6.00 6.13 -1.28
CA SER A 65 -6.88 5.16 -0.61
C SER A 65 -8.12 5.81 -0.02
N SER A 66 -9.23 5.07 -0.01
CA SER A 66 -10.45 5.50 0.68
C SER A 66 -10.22 5.60 2.20
N PRO A 67 -10.75 6.62 2.88
CA PRO A 67 -10.82 6.62 4.33
C PRO A 67 -11.77 5.53 4.82
N PHE A 68 -11.63 5.12 6.07
CA PHE A 68 -12.71 4.41 6.76
C PHE A 68 -13.96 5.30 6.83
N GLU A 69 -15.11 4.68 7.13
CA GLU A 69 -16.38 5.40 7.28
C GLU A 69 -16.27 6.54 8.30
N SER A 70 -17.02 7.62 8.06
CA SER A 70 -17.03 8.78 8.96
C SER A 70 -17.42 8.38 10.38
N GLY A 71 -16.64 8.84 11.36
CA GLY A 71 -16.83 8.49 12.78
C GLY A 71 -16.16 7.18 13.21
N HIS A 72 -15.52 6.44 12.29
CA HIS A 72 -14.75 5.26 12.64
C HIS A 72 -13.46 5.65 13.39
N PRO A 73 -13.23 5.17 14.63
CA PRO A 73 -11.97 5.42 15.34
C PRO A 73 -10.83 4.68 14.64
N VAL A 74 -9.83 5.41 14.15
CA VAL A 74 -8.66 4.81 13.49
C VAL A 74 -7.65 4.38 14.55
N GLU A 75 -7.77 3.13 14.97
CA GLU A 75 -6.75 2.49 15.82
C GLU A 75 -5.68 1.78 14.99
N TYR A 76 -4.50 1.58 15.59
CA TYR A 76 -3.38 0.87 14.97
C TYR A 76 -3.76 -0.50 14.42
N THR A 77 -4.60 -1.23 15.14
CA THR A 77 -5.11 -2.56 14.74
C THR A 77 -5.85 -2.52 13.41
N HIS A 78 -6.68 -1.49 13.16
CA HIS A 78 -7.38 -1.32 11.89
C HIS A 78 -6.42 -1.10 10.72
N LEU A 79 -5.32 -0.38 10.95
CA LEU A 79 -4.27 -0.21 9.94
C LEU A 79 -3.57 -1.55 9.65
N VAL A 80 -3.26 -2.35 10.68
CA VAL A 80 -2.71 -3.70 10.49
C VAL A 80 -3.67 -4.60 9.70
N TYR A 81 -4.96 -4.58 10.04
CA TYR A 81 -5.98 -5.33 9.29
C TYR A 81 -6.03 -4.92 7.83
N SER A 82 -5.91 -3.62 7.52
CA SER A 82 -5.90 -3.13 6.13
C SER A 82 -4.74 -3.69 5.30
N VAL A 83 -3.59 -3.96 5.93
CA VAL A 83 -2.46 -4.63 5.27
C VAL A 83 -2.80 -6.08 4.95
N ILE A 84 -3.41 -6.79 5.90
CA ILE A 84 -3.81 -8.20 5.74
C ILE A 84 -4.87 -8.35 4.64
N THR A 85 -5.80 -7.39 4.52
CA THR A 85 -6.87 -7.45 3.51
C THR A 85 -6.38 -7.42 2.06
N MET A 86 -5.12 -7.05 1.81
CA MET A 86 -4.53 -7.13 0.47
C MET A 86 -4.22 -8.57 0.01
N PHE A 87 -4.35 -9.55 0.91
CA PHE A 87 -3.99 -10.95 0.69
C PHE A 87 -5.17 -11.93 0.81
N ILE A 88 -6.39 -11.42 1.00
CA ILE A 88 -7.63 -12.20 1.10
C ILE A 88 -8.53 -11.92 -0.10
#